data_AF-A0A961H8B1-F1
#
_entry.id   AF-A0A961H8B1-F1
#
_cell.length_a   1.000
_cell.length_b   1.000
_cell.length_c   1.000
_cell.angle_alpha   90.00
_cell.angle_beta   90.00
_cell.angle_gamma   90.00
#
_symmetry.space_group_name_H-M   'P 1'
#
loop_
_entity.id
_entity.type
_entity.pdbx_description
1 polymer ?
#
loop_
_entity_poly.entity_id
_entity_poly.type
_entity_poly.pdbx_seq_one_letter_code
_entity_poly.pdbx_strand_id
1 'polypeptide(L)'
;MAASRFGQSTSIAGERWALSLGVTDEVLNLAAAFYIGDGIAAGELNRRFTLPLMGEVDLSLALTITGVEFTSSPDHDGRLHASIRAAGSVDFGAGAAMPALPGRALVRADVLVSPRVELRPDGRFVAALDLEGAELLRTVMEGIEGSEVDPGTAAVMGDMLFASIGGDIFSGLAAQMGRIGIELEPHQAQPLVDLGVRAAPGDVVIDEGHMTVGLIAVDSVEGHAIAPLRPGQDVVVGLASGSLTQLALRLAEDSLGVPLPFEVDLQTHSSEVAARIRNRRLTSLGFLPDLRTGVRASVAARLLDDRIELSPREAWVELPLVPSFVNRFNQALGSLASLTPFQVSLPAKVSVPIDDSTTVAVRATELAMRPDGVVCVLEADL
;
A
#
# COMPACT_ATOMS: atom_id res chain seq x y z
N MET A 1 -16.87 26.70 1.08
CA MET A 1 -15.94 26.65 -0.08
C MET A 1 -14.67 25.94 0.37
N ALA A 2 -14.58 24.64 0.12
CA ALA A 2 -13.36 23.84 0.32
C ALA A 2 -13.13 23.07 -0.98
N ALA A 3 -12.64 23.78 -1.99
CA ALA A 3 -12.30 23.21 -3.28
C ALA A 3 -10.78 23.04 -3.35
N SER A 4 -10.33 21.83 -3.70
CA SER A 4 -8.97 21.46 -4.10
C SER A 4 -7.88 21.47 -3.02
N ARG A 5 -7.92 20.50 -2.08
CA ARG A 5 -6.75 20.10 -1.26
C ARG A 5 -6.00 18.87 -1.79
N PHE A 6 -6.41 18.37 -2.95
CA PHE A 6 -6.02 17.05 -3.43
C PHE A 6 -5.43 17.17 -4.83
N GLY A 7 -4.12 16.91 -4.96
CA GLY A 7 -3.47 16.74 -6.26
C GLY A 7 -4.08 15.55 -7.02
N GLN A 8 -4.07 15.62 -8.35
CA GLN A 8 -4.52 14.50 -9.18
C GLN A 8 -3.32 13.58 -9.46
N SER A 9 -3.36 12.36 -8.91
CA SER A 9 -2.57 11.24 -9.42
C SER A 9 -3.33 10.63 -10.61
N THR A 10 -2.62 10.32 -11.70
CA THR A 10 -3.17 9.70 -12.91
C THR A 10 -2.53 8.33 -13.11
N SER A 11 -3.33 7.32 -13.47
CA SER A 11 -2.80 6.00 -13.85
C SER A 11 -1.79 6.11 -14.99
N ILE A 12 -0.69 5.32 -14.90
CA ILE A 12 0.38 5.27 -15.90
C ILE A 12 -0.13 4.67 -17.22
N ALA A 13 -1.11 3.76 -17.17
CA ALA A 13 -1.59 3.00 -18.33
C ALA A 13 -3.01 3.34 -18.80
N GLY A 14 -3.65 4.36 -18.22
CA GLY A 14 -5.07 4.65 -18.47
C GLY A 14 -6.03 3.56 -17.96
N GLU A 15 -5.52 2.66 -17.11
CA GLU A 15 -6.32 1.62 -16.46
C GLU A 15 -7.05 2.20 -15.25
N ARG A 16 -8.22 1.65 -14.94
CA ARG A 16 -8.99 2.05 -13.77
C ARG A 16 -8.50 1.26 -12.55
N TRP A 17 -8.15 1.96 -11.49
CA TRP A 17 -7.85 1.36 -10.19
C TRP A 17 -9.13 1.09 -9.38
N ALA A 18 -9.22 -0.10 -8.77
CA ALA A 18 -10.29 -0.46 -7.82
C ALA A 18 -9.96 0.02 -6.41
N LEU A 19 -8.67 0.03 -6.08
CA LEU A 19 -8.10 0.54 -4.84
C LEU A 19 -6.81 1.29 -5.17
N SER A 20 -6.54 2.36 -4.44
CA SER A 20 -5.30 3.11 -4.56
C SER A 20 -4.78 3.49 -3.19
N LEU A 21 -3.47 3.44 -2.98
CA LEU A 21 -2.80 3.80 -1.74
C LEU A 21 -1.78 4.91 -2.03
N GLY A 22 -1.82 6.00 -1.27
CA GLY A 22 -0.80 7.04 -1.28
C GLY A 22 0.00 6.99 0.01
N VAL A 23 1.32 6.93 -0.11
CA VAL A 23 2.26 6.94 1.02
C VAL A 23 3.37 7.95 0.75
N THR A 24 3.78 8.67 1.78
CA THR A 24 4.89 9.63 1.74
C THR A 24 6.19 8.96 2.18
N ASP A 25 7.31 9.63 1.92
CA ASP A 25 8.60 9.20 2.46
C ASP A 25 8.59 9.18 3.99
N GLU A 26 7.89 10.11 4.65
CA GLU A 26 7.77 10.10 6.10
C GLU A 26 7.07 8.84 6.63
N VAL A 27 6.03 8.36 5.95
CA VAL A 27 5.35 7.10 6.30
C VAL A 27 6.26 5.91 6.04
N LEU A 28 6.92 5.86 4.87
CA LEU A 28 7.83 4.76 4.53
C LEU A 28 8.99 4.68 5.54
N ASN A 29 9.54 5.82 5.94
CA ASN A 29 10.63 5.90 6.92
C ASN A 29 10.18 5.53 8.33
N LEU A 30 8.96 5.94 8.73
CA LEU A 30 8.40 5.53 10.02
C LEU A 30 8.17 4.01 10.06
N ALA A 31 7.59 3.44 9.01
CA ALA A 31 7.42 2.00 8.88
C ALA A 31 8.77 1.26 8.90
N ALA A 32 9.76 1.76 8.14
CA ALA A 32 11.10 1.17 8.11
C ALA A 32 11.74 1.14 9.51
N ALA A 33 11.69 2.26 10.24
CA ALA A 33 12.21 2.34 11.60
C ALA A 33 11.51 1.36 12.54
N PHE A 34 10.18 1.24 12.44
CA PHE A 34 9.38 0.32 13.25
C PHE A 34 9.77 -1.15 13.02
N TYR A 35 9.88 -1.58 11.75
CA TYR A 35 10.23 -2.96 11.42
C TYR A 35 11.69 -3.31 11.66
N ILE A 36 12.60 -2.35 11.45
CA ILE A 36 14.03 -2.60 11.69
C ILE A 36 14.30 -2.71 13.18
N GLY A 37 13.67 -1.87 14.01
CA GLY A 37 13.83 -1.90 15.45
C GLY A 37 15.30 -1.84 15.87
N ASP A 38 15.75 -2.85 16.63
CA ASP A 38 17.15 -2.99 17.08
C ASP A 38 18.09 -3.53 15.98
N GLY A 39 17.56 -3.98 14.85
CA GLY A 39 18.31 -4.38 13.66
C GLY A 39 17.84 -5.71 13.04
N ILE A 40 18.06 -5.85 11.73
CA ILE A 40 17.72 -7.04 10.94
C ILE A 40 18.99 -7.71 10.44
N ALA A 41 19.18 -9.01 10.70
CA ALA A 41 20.30 -9.75 10.15
C ALA A 41 20.14 -9.93 8.62
N ALA A 42 21.10 -9.46 7.83
CA ALA A 42 21.06 -9.53 6.37
C ALA A 42 21.67 -10.83 5.79
N GLY A 43 22.04 -11.78 6.66
CA GLY A 43 22.70 -13.02 6.29
C GLY A 43 24.23 -12.95 6.37
N GLU A 44 24.86 -14.13 6.26
CA GLU A 44 26.32 -14.28 6.22
C GLU A 44 26.76 -14.61 4.79
N LEU A 45 27.69 -13.83 4.24
CA LEU A 45 28.28 -14.03 2.93
C LEU A 45 29.69 -14.58 3.09
N ASN A 46 29.90 -15.81 2.63
CA ASN A 46 31.22 -16.45 2.59
C ASN A 46 31.67 -16.60 1.14
N ARG A 47 32.65 -15.81 0.71
CA ARG A 47 33.17 -15.83 -0.67
C ARG A 47 34.67 -15.62 -0.74
N ARG A 48 35.27 -16.24 -1.76
CA ARG A 48 36.67 -16.02 -2.12
C ARG A 48 36.76 -14.87 -3.12
N PHE A 49 37.59 -13.88 -2.83
CA PHE A 49 37.83 -12.73 -3.70
C PHE A 49 39.30 -12.65 -4.08
N THR A 50 39.59 -12.10 -5.26
CA THR A 50 40.96 -11.75 -5.64
C THR A 50 41.18 -10.27 -5.39
N LEU A 51 41.95 -9.92 -4.37
CA LEU A 51 42.26 -8.54 -4.07
C LEU A 51 43.51 -8.09 -4.84
N PRO A 52 43.52 -6.89 -5.44
CA PRO A 52 44.71 -6.31 -6.04
C PRO A 52 45.86 -6.32 -5.04
N LEU A 53 47.05 -6.78 -5.47
CA LEU A 53 48.28 -6.87 -4.65
C LEU A 53 48.29 -7.90 -3.51
N MET A 54 47.15 -8.54 -3.18
CA MET A 54 47.06 -9.51 -2.07
C MET A 54 46.72 -10.95 -2.49
N GLY A 55 46.28 -11.15 -3.74
CA GLY A 55 45.92 -12.48 -4.25
C GLY A 55 44.55 -12.94 -3.77
N GLU A 56 44.33 -14.26 -3.76
CA GLU A 56 43.07 -14.84 -3.31
C GLU A 56 42.92 -14.74 -1.78
N VAL A 57 41.79 -14.18 -1.34
CA VAL A 57 41.42 -14.02 0.06
C VAL A 57 40.02 -14.58 0.26
N ASP A 58 39.86 -15.48 1.24
CA ASP A 58 38.55 -15.91 1.72
C ASP A 58 38.00 -14.82 2.65
N LEU A 59 36.81 -14.31 2.36
CA LEU A 59 36.14 -13.26 3.12
C LEU A 59 34.79 -13.76 3.61
N SER A 60 34.59 -13.66 4.92
CA SER A 60 33.31 -13.85 5.58
C SER A 60 32.77 -12.51 6.04
N LEU A 61 31.52 -12.22 5.69
CA LEU A 61 30.83 -11.00 6.04
C LEU A 61 29.51 -11.34 6.72
N ALA A 62 29.32 -10.90 7.96
CA ALA A 62 28.02 -10.95 8.62
C ALA A 62 27.52 -9.52 8.84
N LEU A 63 26.36 -9.19 8.28
CA LEU A 63 25.78 -7.84 8.34
C LEU A 63 24.48 -7.81 9.15
N THR A 64 24.31 -6.73 9.91
CA THR A 64 23.03 -6.36 10.52
C THR A 64 22.63 -5.00 9.98
N ILE A 65 21.47 -4.91 9.32
CA ILE A 65 20.85 -3.66 8.91
C ILE A 65 20.33 -2.98 10.17
N THR A 66 20.78 -1.74 10.40
CA THR A 66 20.45 -0.95 11.59
C THR A 66 19.55 0.24 11.28
N GLY A 67 19.35 0.54 9.99
CA GLY A 67 18.41 1.59 9.57
C GLY A 67 18.26 1.63 8.06
N VAL A 68 17.10 2.10 7.60
CA VAL A 68 16.83 2.36 6.19
C VAL A 68 16.08 3.69 6.11
N GLU A 69 16.50 4.52 5.17
CA GLU A 69 15.84 5.77 4.83
C GLU A 69 15.50 5.75 3.35
N PHE A 70 14.24 6.01 3.02
CA PHE A 70 13.69 6.08 1.67
C PHE A 70 13.55 7.53 1.24
N THR A 71 13.86 7.76 -0.03
CA THR A 71 13.61 9.01 -0.73
C THR A 71 12.96 8.70 -2.08
N SER A 72 11.77 9.25 -2.28
CA SER A 72 11.00 9.14 -3.51
C SER A 72 11.35 10.32 -4.40
N SER A 73 11.79 10.04 -5.63
CA SER A 73 12.06 11.05 -6.63
C SER A 73 11.66 10.53 -8.02
N PRO A 74 11.02 11.35 -8.86
CA PRO A 74 10.66 10.95 -10.21
C PRO A 74 11.88 10.69 -11.11
N ASP A 75 13.05 11.20 -10.74
CA ASP A 75 14.30 11.05 -11.49
C ASP A 75 14.87 9.62 -11.47
N HIS A 76 14.33 8.74 -10.61
CA HIS A 76 14.80 7.36 -10.43
C HIS A 76 14.03 6.31 -11.26
N ASP A 77 13.27 6.74 -12.27
CA ASP A 77 12.56 5.87 -13.23
C ASP A 77 11.64 4.84 -12.54
N GLY A 78 10.82 5.31 -11.60
CA GLY A 78 9.89 4.47 -10.84
C GLY A 78 10.52 3.58 -9.76
N ARG A 79 11.79 3.84 -9.39
CA ARG A 79 12.49 3.17 -8.29
C ARG A 79 12.62 4.06 -7.06
N LEU A 80 12.60 3.46 -5.87
CA LEU A 80 12.85 4.14 -4.61
C LEU A 80 14.36 4.19 -4.36
N HIS A 81 14.87 5.36 -3.95
CA HIS A 81 16.23 5.44 -3.39
C HIS A 81 16.16 5.06 -1.91
N ALA A 82 16.88 4.01 -1.55
CA ALA A 82 17.05 3.58 -0.17
C ALA A 82 18.50 3.80 0.27
N SER A 83 18.69 4.55 1.35
CA SER A 83 19.95 4.67 2.09
C SER A 83 19.92 3.68 3.25
N ILE A 84 20.65 2.58 3.10
CA ILE A 84 20.70 1.47 4.06
C ILE A 84 21.94 1.62 4.94
N ARG A 85 21.76 1.65 6.25
CA ARG A 85 22.85 1.59 7.23
C ARG A 85 22.95 0.18 7.79
N ALA A 86 24.18 -0.32 7.87
CA ALA A 86 24.46 -1.65 8.39
C ALA A 86 25.75 -1.66 9.22
N ALA A 87 25.77 -2.54 10.23
CA ALA A 87 26.95 -2.88 11.01
C ALA A 87 27.42 -4.29 10.67
N GLY A 88 28.68 -4.44 10.28
CA GLY A 88 29.22 -5.68 9.73
C GLY A 88 30.49 -6.17 10.39
N SER A 89 30.59 -7.45 10.70
CA SER A 89 31.89 -8.08 10.99
C SER A 89 32.49 -8.62 9.71
N VAL A 90 33.76 -8.30 9.47
CA VAL A 90 34.55 -8.83 8.35
C VAL A 90 35.60 -9.76 8.93
N ASP A 91 35.58 -11.01 8.51
CA ASP A 91 36.63 -11.98 8.84
C ASP A 91 37.38 -12.37 7.56
N PHE A 92 38.71 -12.37 7.68
CA PHE A 92 39.62 -12.76 6.60
C PHE A 92 40.14 -14.16 6.91
N GLY A 93 39.89 -15.10 6.00
CA GLY A 93 40.27 -16.50 6.16
C GLY A 93 41.75 -16.70 6.43
N ALA A 94 42.08 -17.86 7.02
CA ALA A 94 43.43 -18.22 7.43
C ALA A 94 44.42 -18.14 6.25
N GLY A 95 45.32 -17.15 6.29
CA GLY A 95 46.32 -16.89 5.24
C GLY A 95 46.32 -15.47 4.68
N ALA A 96 45.28 -14.67 4.96
CA ALA A 96 45.26 -13.26 4.62
C ALA A 96 46.31 -12.47 5.44
N ALA A 97 47.08 -11.61 4.78
CA ALA A 97 48.07 -10.75 5.44
C ALA A 97 47.44 -9.51 6.13
N MET A 98 46.11 -9.42 6.18
CA MET A 98 45.41 -8.31 6.85
C MET A 98 45.06 -8.65 8.30
N PRO A 99 45.27 -7.70 9.23
CA PRO A 99 44.74 -7.85 10.59
C PRO A 99 43.21 -7.80 10.55
N ALA A 100 42.57 -8.56 11.44
CA ALA A 100 41.13 -8.47 11.67
C ALA A 100 40.76 -7.03 12.06
N LEU A 101 39.58 -6.57 11.63
CA LEU A 101 39.09 -5.25 12.02
C LEU A 101 38.90 -5.21 13.55
N PRO A 102 39.23 -4.07 14.20
CA PRO A 102 39.17 -3.97 15.67
C PRO A 102 37.74 -3.96 16.22
N GLY A 103 36.73 -3.88 15.36
CA GLY A 103 35.31 -3.86 15.68
C GLY A 103 34.46 -4.05 14.42
N ARG A 104 33.14 -3.86 14.53
CA ARG A 104 32.23 -3.94 13.38
C ARG A 104 32.39 -2.72 12.49
N ALA A 105 32.52 -2.93 11.19
CA ALA A 105 32.49 -1.87 10.20
C ALA A 105 31.07 -1.31 10.10
N LEU A 106 30.94 0.01 10.18
CA LEU A 106 29.71 0.74 9.93
C LEU A 106 29.70 1.15 8.46
N VAL A 107 28.67 0.73 7.73
CA VAL A 107 28.58 0.90 6.28
C VAL A 107 27.24 1.53 5.94
N ARG A 108 27.26 2.47 5.00
CA ARG A 108 26.08 2.98 4.33
C ARG A 108 26.10 2.62 2.86
N ALA A 109 25.00 2.07 2.37
CA ALA A 109 24.78 1.78 0.96
C ALA A 109 23.58 2.55 0.44
N ASP A 110 23.78 3.28 -0.65
CA ASP A 110 22.74 3.98 -1.40
C ASP A 110 22.35 3.09 -2.59
N VAL A 111 21.09 2.68 -2.63
CA VAL A 111 20.58 1.74 -3.63
C VAL A 111 19.27 2.22 -4.25
N LEU A 112 19.05 1.92 -5.53
CA LEU A 112 17.75 2.04 -6.17
C LEU A 112 17.06 0.68 -6.14
N VAL A 113 15.89 0.62 -5.51
CA VAL A 113 15.08 -0.61 -5.37
C VAL A 113 13.74 -0.42 -6.03
N SER A 114 13.25 -1.47 -6.70
CA SER A 114 11.96 -1.41 -7.37
C SER A 114 10.87 -1.87 -6.40
N PRO A 115 9.91 -1.01 -6.02
CA PRO A 115 8.72 -1.46 -5.32
C PRO A 115 7.87 -2.32 -6.26
N ARG A 116 7.43 -3.47 -5.75
CA ARG A 116 6.58 -4.40 -6.47
C ARG A 116 5.34 -4.68 -5.64
N VAL A 117 4.20 -4.25 -6.19
CA VAL A 117 2.88 -4.57 -5.65
C VAL A 117 2.11 -5.34 -6.71
N GLU A 118 1.58 -6.51 -6.37
CA GLU A 118 0.94 -7.39 -7.34
C GLU A 118 -0.09 -8.30 -6.65
N LEU A 119 -1.27 -8.42 -7.26
CA LEU A 119 -2.18 -9.53 -6.99
C LEU A 119 -1.93 -10.61 -8.04
N ARG A 120 -1.45 -11.78 -7.62
CA ARG A 120 -1.10 -12.87 -8.52
C ARG A 120 -2.33 -13.65 -8.97
N PRO A 121 -2.25 -14.36 -10.13
CA PRO A 121 -3.33 -15.22 -10.61
C PRO A 121 -3.70 -16.39 -9.68
N ASP A 122 -2.78 -16.80 -8.80
CA ASP A 122 -3.01 -17.82 -7.77
C ASP A 122 -3.75 -17.27 -6.53
N GLY A 123 -4.09 -15.99 -6.53
CA GLY A 123 -4.78 -15.29 -5.44
C GLY A 123 -3.87 -14.72 -4.37
N ARG A 124 -2.55 -14.97 -4.41
CA ARG A 124 -1.61 -14.36 -3.46
C ARG A 124 -1.39 -12.89 -3.76
N PHE A 125 -1.26 -12.09 -2.71
CA PHE A 125 -0.90 -10.68 -2.84
C PHE A 125 0.53 -10.46 -2.35
N VAL A 126 1.30 -9.64 -3.08
CA VAL A 126 2.67 -9.29 -2.72
C VAL A 126 2.81 -7.78 -2.71
N ALA A 127 3.38 -7.25 -1.64
CA ALA A 127 3.86 -5.88 -1.54
C ALA A 127 5.29 -5.92 -0.99
N ALA A 128 6.29 -5.78 -1.86
CA ALA A 128 7.69 -5.98 -1.51
C ALA A 128 8.62 -5.08 -2.30
N LEU A 129 9.83 -4.90 -1.79
CA LEU A 129 10.96 -4.32 -2.51
C LEU A 129 11.73 -5.46 -3.20
N ASP A 130 11.97 -5.30 -4.50
CA ASP A 130 12.80 -6.23 -5.27
C ASP A 130 14.27 -5.86 -5.11
N LEU A 131 15.02 -6.68 -4.37
CA LEU A 131 16.45 -6.47 -4.15
C LEU A 131 17.32 -7.12 -5.21
N GLU A 132 16.87 -8.22 -5.81
CA GLU A 132 17.63 -8.90 -6.87
C GLU A 132 17.87 -7.97 -8.07
N GLY A 133 16.87 -7.14 -8.40
CA GLY A 133 16.97 -6.10 -9.42
C GLY A 133 17.51 -4.75 -8.93
N ALA A 134 18.04 -4.66 -7.71
CA ALA A 134 18.50 -3.40 -7.14
C ALA A 134 19.81 -2.91 -7.78
N GLU A 135 19.94 -1.59 -7.90
CA GLU A 135 21.13 -0.94 -8.40
C GLU A 135 21.88 -0.27 -7.25
N LEU A 136 23.16 -0.63 -7.07
CA LEU A 136 24.02 0.04 -6.11
C LEU A 136 24.53 1.36 -6.69
N LEU A 137 24.15 2.47 -6.07
CA LEU A 137 24.65 3.80 -6.43
C LEU A 137 25.98 4.10 -5.76
N ARG A 138 26.07 3.79 -4.45
CA ARG A 138 27.23 4.11 -3.64
C ARG A 138 27.33 3.21 -2.41
N THR A 139 28.55 2.92 -1.98
CA THR A 139 28.83 2.35 -0.66
C THR A 139 29.91 3.17 0.02
N VAL A 140 29.75 3.43 1.32
CA VAL A 140 30.70 4.18 2.14
C VAL A 140 30.90 3.48 3.48
N MET A 141 32.15 3.38 3.94
CA MET A 141 32.43 3.02 5.33
C MET A 141 32.36 4.27 6.20
N GLU A 142 31.39 4.33 7.11
CA GLU A 142 31.17 5.47 8.01
C GLU A 142 32.10 5.41 9.24
N GLY A 143 32.57 4.22 9.61
CA GLY A 143 33.48 4.04 10.74
C GLY A 143 33.65 2.59 11.16
N ILE A 144 34.28 2.39 12.33
CA ILE A 144 34.42 1.09 12.98
C ILE A 144 34.02 1.25 14.45
N GLU A 145 33.10 0.41 14.93
CA GLU A 145 32.66 0.45 16.33
C GLU A 145 33.84 0.33 17.30
N GLY A 146 33.84 1.17 18.34
CA GLY A 146 34.87 1.14 19.39
C GLY A 146 36.23 1.70 18.98
N SER A 147 36.34 2.33 17.81
CA SER A 147 37.58 2.95 17.33
C SER A 147 37.34 4.41 16.93
N GLU A 148 38.16 5.33 17.45
CA GLU A 148 38.24 6.71 16.96
C GLU A 148 39.05 6.77 15.65
N VAL A 149 38.63 6.02 14.64
CA VAL A 149 39.17 6.20 13.29
C VAL A 149 38.56 7.48 12.73
N ASP A 150 39.41 8.40 12.29
CA ASP A 150 38.96 9.60 11.59
C ASP A 150 38.09 9.19 10.37
N PRO A 151 36.89 9.77 10.19
CA PRO A 151 35.97 9.41 9.11
C PRO A 151 36.60 9.48 7.71
N GLY A 152 37.58 10.37 7.49
CA GLY A 152 38.29 10.47 6.22
C GLY A 152 39.22 9.28 5.97
N THR A 153 39.85 8.75 7.01
CA THR A 153 40.72 7.57 6.92
C THR A 153 39.89 6.29 6.73
N ALA A 154 38.77 6.19 7.45
CA ALA A 154 37.80 5.10 7.26
C ALA A 154 37.23 5.11 5.84
N ALA A 155 36.84 6.28 5.32
CA ALA A 155 36.35 6.40 3.95
C ALA A 155 37.38 5.95 2.91
N VAL A 156 38.66 6.33 3.03
CA VAL A 156 39.70 5.90 2.06
C VAL A 156 39.94 4.38 2.09
N MET A 157 39.97 3.77 3.28
CA MET A 157 40.08 2.31 3.40
C MET A 157 38.84 1.60 2.84
N GLY A 158 37.65 2.14 3.13
CA GLY A 158 36.38 1.65 2.60
C GLY A 158 36.31 1.76 1.08
N ASP A 159 36.70 2.89 0.51
CA ASP A 159 36.68 3.14 -0.93
C ASP A 159 37.58 2.15 -1.68
N MET A 160 38.77 1.82 -1.14
CA MET A 160 39.65 0.82 -1.77
C MET A 160 39.04 -0.60 -1.72
N LEU A 161 38.43 -0.97 -0.60
CA LEU A 161 37.76 -2.28 -0.44
C LEU A 161 36.53 -2.36 -1.35
N PHE A 162 35.64 -1.38 -1.31
CA PHE A 162 34.38 -1.39 -2.07
C PHE A 162 34.58 -1.13 -3.57
N ALA A 163 35.58 -0.36 -3.99
CA ALA A 163 35.90 -0.22 -5.41
C ALA A 163 36.38 -1.54 -6.03
N SER A 164 36.96 -2.43 -5.22
CA SER A 164 37.49 -3.71 -5.70
C SER A 164 36.47 -4.85 -5.67
N ILE A 165 35.63 -4.92 -4.63
CA ILE A 165 34.71 -6.07 -4.40
C ILE A 165 33.28 -5.67 -4.01
N GLY A 166 32.97 -4.37 -3.90
CA GLY A 166 31.69 -3.88 -3.36
C GLY A 166 30.47 -4.26 -4.21
N GLY A 167 30.60 -4.20 -5.54
CA GLY A 167 29.54 -4.64 -6.45
C GLY A 167 29.20 -6.13 -6.29
N ASP A 168 30.22 -7.00 -6.23
CA ASP A 168 30.03 -8.45 -6.08
C ASP A 168 29.46 -8.82 -4.71
N ILE A 169 29.88 -8.13 -3.64
CA ILE A 169 29.30 -8.28 -2.30
C ILE A 169 27.83 -7.88 -2.32
N PHE A 170 27.52 -6.71 -2.87
CA PHE A 170 26.15 -6.20 -2.96
C PHE A 170 25.26 -7.16 -3.75
N SER A 171 25.65 -7.54 -4.97
CA SER A 171 24.87 -8.46 -5.79
C SER A 171 24.70 -9.84 -5.11
N GLY A 172 25.72 -10.32 -4.39
CA GLY A 172 25.63 -11.55 -3.61
C GLY A 172 24.61 -11.48 -2.48
N LEU A 173 24.64 -10.39 -1.70
CA LEU A 173 23.68 -10.16 -0.60
C LEU A 173 22.28 -9.92 -1.13
N ALA A 174 22.13 -9.09 -2.16
CA ALA A 174 20.88 -8.80 -2.82
C ALA A 174 20.18 -10.07 -3.34
N ALA A 175 20.92 -10.96 -3.98
CA ALA A 175 20.40 -12.26 -4.43
C ALA A 175 20.01 -13.18 -3.27
N GLN A 176 20.73 -13.13 -2.14
CA GLN A 176 20.41 -13.93 -0.96
C GLN A 176 19.16 -13.43 -0.23
N MET A 177 18.98 -12.12 -0.15
CA MET A 177 17.79 -11.50 0.46
C MET A 177 16.58 -11.57 -0.47
N GLY A 178 16.78 -11.56 -1.79
CA GLY A 178 15.73 -11.73 -2.80
C GLY A 178 14.71 -10.59 -2.79
N ARG A 179 13.62 -10.78 -2.03
CA ARG A 179 12.56 -9.78 -1.86
C ARG A 179 12.28 -9.56 -0.39
N ILE A 180 12.12 -8.30 -0.01
CA ILE A 180 11.74 -7.92 1.35
C ILE A 180 10.38 -7.26 1.32
N GLY A 181 9.42 -7.82 2.05
CA GLY A 181 8.09 -7.27 2.16
C GLY A 181 7.09 -8.30 2.66
N ILE A 182 5.84 -8.05 2.34
CA ILE A 182 4.70 -8.86 2.79
C ILE A 182 4.17 -9.67 1.62
N GLU A 183 3.96 -10.97 1.86
CA GLU A 183 3.21 -11.85 0.99
C GLU A 183 2.00 -12.37 1.77
N LEU A 184 0.80 -12.11 1.24
CA LEU A 184 -0.45 -12.58 1.80
C LEU A 184 -0.91 -13.82 1.04
N GLU A 185 -1.27 -14.85 1.79
CA GLU A 185 -1.88 -16.06 1.27
C GLU A 185 -3.25 -15.78 0.65
N PRO A 186 -3.77 -16.64 -0.25
CA PRO A 186 -5.00 -16.34 -1.00
C PRO A 186 -6.20 -15.99 -0.13
N HIS A 187 -6.35 -16.66 1.02
CA HIS A 187 -7.43 -16.38 1.96
C HIS A 187 -7.29 -15.01 2.66
N GLN A 188 -6.07 -14.53 2.87
CA GLN A 188 -5.79 -13.21 3.44
C GLN A 188 -5.95 -12.10 2.39
N ALA A 189 -5.63 -12.39 1.13
CA ALA A 189 -5.77 -11.47 0.01
C ALA A 189 -7.19 -11.44 -0.60
N GLN A 190 -8.07 -12.38 -0.22
CA GLN A 190 -9.44 -12.48 -0.72
C GLN A 190 -10.24 -11.17 -0.66
N PRO A 191 -10.14 -10.32 0.39
CA PRO A 191 -10.82 -9.03 0.39
C PRO A 191 -10.45 -8.12 -0.78
N LEU A 192 -9.23 -8.21 -1.33
CA LEU A 192 -8.84 -7.44 -2.51
C LEU A 192 -9.57 -7.93 -3.77
N VAL A 193 -9.69 -9.25 -3.92
CA VAL A 193 -10.48 -9.86 -5.01
C VAL A 193 -11.95 -9.47 -4.88
N ASP A 194 -12.48 -9.52 -3.66
CA ASP A 194 -13.86 -9.15 -3.37
C ASP A 194 -14.12 -7.67 -3.69
N LEU A 195 -13.15 -6.78 -3.43
CA LEU A 195 -13.21 -5.37 -3.86
C LEU A 195 -13.13 -5.17 -5.38
N GLY A 196 -12.95 -6.23 -6.16
CA GLY A 196 -12.86 -6.18 -7.62
C GLY A 196 -11.46 -5.82 -8.13
N VAL A 197 -10.41 -6.13 -7.37
CA VAL A 197 -9.03 -6.04 -7.85
C VAL A 197 -8.76 -7.19 -8.82
N ARG A 198 -8.22 -6.85 -10.00
CA ARG A 198 -7.77 -7.78 -11.02
C ARG A 198 -6.41 -8.35 -10.65
N ALA A 199 -6.22 -9.65 -10.89
CA ALA A 199 -4.91 -10.28 -10.80
C ALA A 199 -3.98 -9.72 -11.88
N ALA A 200 -3.10 -8.81 -11.48
CA ALA A 200 -2.12 -8.11 -12.32
C ALA A 200 -1.08 -7.42 -11.41
N PRO A 201 0.09 -7.04 -11.97
CA PRO A 201 0.94 -6.03 -11.35
C PRO A 201 0.15 -4.76 -11.07
N GLY A 202 0.35 -4.20 -9.89
CA GLY A 202 -0.13 -2.88 -9.53
C GLY A 202 0.62 -1.79 -10.28
N ASP A 203 -0.04 -0.65 -10.41
CA ASP A 203 0.50 0.56 -11.00
C ASP A 203 1.22 1.35 -9.90
N VAL A 204 2.56 1.40 -9.93
CA VAL A 204 3.34 2.12 -8.92
C VAL A 204 3.88 3.40 -9.54
N VAL A 205 3.41 4.53 -9.02
CA VAL A 205 3.85 5.87 -9.40
C VAL A 205 4.72 6.42 -8.27
N ILE A 206 5.94 6.84 -8.59
CA ILE A 206 6.82 7.53 -7.65
C ILE A 206 7.00 8.95 -8.15
N ASP A 207 6.73 9.89 -7.26
CA ASP A 207 6.85 11.31 -7.46
C ASP A 207 7.67 11.90 -6.30
N GLU A 208 7.91 13.22 -6.32
CA GLU A 208 8.75 13.87 -5.31
C GLU A 208 8.17 13.70 -3.90
N GLY A 209 8.87 12.97 -3.04
CA GLY A 209 8.49 12.72 -1.65
C GLY A 209 7.30 11.77 -1.44
N HIS A 210 6.79 11.11 -2.49
CA HIS A 210 5.64 10.23 -2.37
C HIS A 210 5.57 9.10 -3.39
N MET A 211 4.88 8.03 -3.00
CA MET A 211 4.57 6.89 -3.83
C MET A 211 3.05 6.64 -3.81
N THR A 212 2.48 6.45 -5.00
CA THR A 212 1.09 5.99 -5.17
C THR A 212 1.09 4.58 -5.74
N VAL A 213 0.31 3.70 -5.15
CA VAL A 213 0.11 2.33 -5.60
C VAL A 213 -1.36 2.15 -6.00
N GLY A 214 -1.61 1.90 -7.28
CA GLY A 214 -2.92 1.59 -7.83
C GLY A 214 -3.09 0.09 -8.07
N LEU A 215 -4.11 -0.52 -7.44
CA LEU A 215 -4.51 -1.89 -7.74
C LEU A 215 -5.57 -1.89 -8.84
N ILE A 216 -5.27 -2.57 -9.94
CA ILE A 216 -6.08 -2.52 -11.14
C ILE A 216 -7.46 -3.13 -10.90
N ALA A 217 -8.51 -2.49 -11.41
CA ALA A 217 -9.88 -2.97 -11.34
C ALA A 217 -10.17 -4.03 -12.41
N VAL A 218 -11.08 -4.96 -12.09
CA VAL A 218 -11.77 -5.75 -13.13
C VAL A 218 -12.76 -4.87 -13.90
N ASP A 219 -13.09 -5.25 -15.13
CA ASP A 219 -13.93 -4.44 -16.03
C ASP A 219 -15.29 -4.05 -15.45
N SER A 220 -15.85 -4.91 -14.59
CA SER A 220 -17.16 -4.72 -13.95
C SER A 220 -17.17 -3.69 -12.82
N VAL A 221 -16.02 -3.25 -12.32
CA VAL A 221 -15.97 -2.22 -11.28
C VAL A 221 -16.18 -0.86 -11.93
N GLU A 222 -17.16 -0.10 -11.46
CA GLU A 222 -17.37 1.29 -11.86
C GLU A 222 -16.52 2.27 -11.05
N GLY A 223 -16.27 3.44 -11.62
CA GLY A 223 -15.47 4.49 -10.98
C GLY A 223 -13.95 4.28 -11.11
N HIS A 224 -13.21 5.06 -10.34
CA HIS A 224 -11.74 5.03 -10.30
C HIS A 224 -11.26 5.47 -8.92
N ALA A 225 -10.50 4.59 -8.26
CA ALA A 225 -9.84 4.92 -7.00
C ALA A 225 -8.70 5.90 -7.27
N ILE A 226 -8.69 7.03 -6.56
CA ILE A 226 -7.57 7.98 -6.56
C ILE A 226 -7.26 8.32 -5.12
N ALA A 227 -6.05 7.96 -4.67
CA ALA A 227 -5.48 8.39 -3.42
C ALA A 227 -4.79 9.74 -3.68
N PRO A 228 -5.36 10.86 -3.19
CA PRO A 228 -4.74 12.15 -3.42
C PRO A 228 -3.48 12.30 -2.58
N LEU A 229 -2.53 13.10 -3.10
CA LEU A 229 -1.34 13.46 -2.37
C LEU A 229 -1.68 14.21 -1.08
N ARG A 230 -1.08 13.78 0.02
CA ARG A 230 -1.19 14.42 1.32
C ARG A 230 0.18 14.35 2.01
N PRO A 231 0.78 15.48 2.39
CA PRO A 231 2.06 15.49 3.09
C PRO A 231 1.89 15.02 4.54
N GLY A 232 2.96 14.54 5.16
CA GLY A 232 2.99 14.12 6.56
C GLY A 232 2.97 12.60 6.71
N GLN A 233 2.50 12.13 7.87
CA GLN A 233 2.54 10.71 8.27
C GLN A 233 1.22 9.96 8.04
N ASP A 234 0.34 10.53 7.22
CA ASP A 234 -0.96 9.94 6.92
C ASP A 234 -0.87 9.00 5.70
N VAL A 235 -1.52 7.84 5.79
CA VAL A 235 -1.74 6.93 4.67
C VAL A 235 -3.07 7.25 4.01
N VAL A 236 -3.08 7.47 2.70
CA VAL A 236 -4.32 7.81 1.98
C VAL A 236 -4.81 6.63 1.17
N VAL A 237 -6.04 6.18 1.41
CA VAL A 237 -6.68 5.09 0.68
C VAL A 237 -7.83 5.63 -0.17
N GLY A 238 -7.77 5.34 -1.46
CA GLY A 238 -8.87 5.54 -2.40
C GLY A 238 -9.54 4.21 -2.74
N LEU A 239 -10.87 4.24 -2.86
CA LEU A 239 -11.70 3.11 -3.30
C LEU A 239 -12.61 3.58 -4.43
N ALA A 240 -12.71 2.80 -5.50
CA ALA A 240 -13.67 3.07 -6.57
C ALA A 240 -15.11 2.82 -6.08
N SER A 241 -16.09 3.49 -6.69
CA SER A 241 -17.50 3.34 -6.35
C SER A 241 -18.00 1.89 -6.50
N GLY A 242 -17.56 1.20 -7.55
CA GLY A 242 -17.87 -0.21 -7.77
C GLY A 242 -17.28 -1.11 -6.68
N SER A 243 -16.07 -0.82 -6.21
CA SER A 243 -15.43 -1.56 -5.10
C SER A 243 -16.20 -1.41 -3.80
N LEU A 244 -16.75 -0.21 -3.53
CA LEU A 244 -17.62 0.02 -2.37
C LEU A 244 -18.91 -0.82 -2.45
N THR A 245 -19.48 -0.97 -3.65
CA THR A 245 -20.64 -1.84 -3.87
C THR A 245 -20.32 -3.29 -3.51
N GLN A 246 -19.18 -3.79 -3.99
CA GLN A 246 -18.77 -5.17 -3.68
C GLN A 246 -18.52 -5.38 -2.19
N LEU A 247 -17.85 -4.41 -1.52
CA LEU A 247 -17.64 -4.46 -0.07
C LEU A 247 -18.96 -4.52 0.69
N ALA A 248 -19.93 -3.68 0.32
CA ALA A 248 -21.24 -3.65 0.98
C ALA A 248 -22.01 -4.96 0.78
N LEU A 249 -21.97 -5.53 -0.44
CA LEU A 249 -22.56 -6.84 -0.74
C LEU A 249 -21.92 -7.93 0.12
N ARG A 250 -20.58 -7.97 0.17
CA ARG A 250 -19.83 -8.96 0.95
C ARG A 250 -20.17 -8.90 2.44
N LEU A 251 -20.12 -7.72 3.03
CA LEU A 251 -20.46 -7.51 4.44
C LEU A 251 -21.91 -7.91 4.75
N ALA A 252 -22.84 -7.63 3.84
CA ALA A 252 -24.24 -8.01 4.00
C ALA A 252 -24.42 -9.54 3.89
N GLU A 253 -23.77 -10.20 2.93
CA GLU A 253 -23.77 -11.68 2.82
C GLU A 253 -23.18 -12.34 4.05
N ASP A 254 -22.03 -11.86 4.53
CA ASP A 254 -21.38 -12.37 5.74
C ASP A 254 -22.28 -12.19 6.97
N SER A 255 -23.01 -11.08 7.07
CA SER A 255 -23.95 -10.82 8.18
C SER A 255 -25.19 -11.72 8.15
N LEU A 256 -25.67 -12.08 6.96
CA LEU A 256 -26.88 -12.88 6.77
C LEU A 256 -26.59 -14.38 6.69
N GLY A 257 -25.34 -14.77 6.39
CA GLY A 257 -24.92 -16.15 6.20
C GLY A 257 -25.48 -16.82 4.94
N VAL A 258 -26.12 -16.05 4.05
CA VAL A 258 -26.74 -16.54 2.81
C VAL A 258 -26.56 -15.51 1.69
N PRO A 259 -26.53 -15.95 0.41
CA PRO A 259 -26.48 -15.04 -0.72
C PRO A 259 -27.66 -14.06 -0.71
N LEU A 260 -27.41 -12.81 -1.09
CA LEU A 260 -28.48 -11.80 -1.08
C LEU A 260 -29.54 -12.12 -2.14
N PRO A 261 -30.84 -12.07 -1.78
CA PRO A 261 -31.93 -12.22 -2.74
C PRO A 261 -32.15 -10.93 -3.57
N PHE A 262 -31.32 -9.91 -3.35
CA PHE A 262 -31.37 -8.61 -4.02
C PHE A 262 -30.00 -8.21 -4.57
N GLU A 263 -30.03 -7.45 -5.66
CA GLU A 263 -28.92 -6.68 -6.21
C GLU A 263 -28.84 -5.34 -5.48
N VAL A 264 -27.62 -4.95 -5.10
CA VAL A 264 -27.29 -3.61 -4.58
C VAL A 264 -26.34 -2.96 -5.57
N ASP A 265 -26.62 -1.72 -5.91
CA ASP A 265 -25.79 -0.86 -6.75
C ASP A 265 -25.54 0.44 -5.97
N LEU A 266 -24.28 0.77 -5.70
CA LEU A 266 -23.89 2.00 -5.00
C LEU A 266 -23.23 2.97 -5.96
N GLN A 267 -23.75 4.19 -5.97
CA GLN A 267 -23.18 5.32 -6.69
C GLN A 267 -22.70 6.36 -5.70
N THR A 268 -21.47 6.80 -5.86
CA THR A 268 -20.89 7.84 -5.02
C THR A 268 -21.13 9.21 -5.64
N HIS A 269 -21.47 10.18 -4.81
CA HIS A 269 -21.59 11.58 -5.16
C HIS A 269 -20.72 12.41 -4.21
N SER A 270 -20.51 13.69 -4.50
CA SER A 270 -19.59 14.55 -3.74
C SER A 270 -19.92 14.71 -2.24
N SER A 271 -21.09 14.27 -1.77
CA SER A 271 -21.45 14.35 -0.34
C SER A 271 -22.26 13.17 0.20
N GLU A 272 -22.49 12.14 -0.60
CA GLU A 272 -23.40 11.05 -0.28
C GLU A 272 -23.13 9.81 -1.13
N VAL A 273 -23.60 8.67 -0.64
CA VAL A 273 -23.63 7.40 -1.37
C VAL A 273 -25.10 7.09 -1.65
N ALA A 274 -25.47 7.07 -2.92
CA ALA A 274 -26.77 6.62 -3.37
C ALA A 274 -26.75 5.10 -3.53
N ALA A 275 -27.65 4.41 -2.83
CA ALA A 275 -27.86 2.98 -2.95
C ALA A 275 -29.14 2.69 -3.74
N ARG A 276 -29.07 1.73 -4.65
CA ARG A 276 -30.22 1.16 -5.35
C ARG A 276 -30.30 -0.32 -5.07
N ILE A 277 -31.39 -0.75 -4.44
CA ILE A 277 -31.62 -2.13 -4.02
C ILE A 277 -32.79 -2.69 -4.81
N ARG A 278 -32.63 -3.86 -5.43
CA ARG A 278 -33.64 -4.50 -6.29
C ARG A 278 -33.61 -6.00 -6.12
N ASN A 279 -34.75 -6.68 -6.23
CA ASN A 279 -34.75 -8.15 -6.21
C ASN A 279 -33.85 -8.72 -7.32
N ARG A 280 -33.05 -9.76 -7.06
CA ARG A 280 -32.13 -10.34 -8.04
C ARG A 280 -32.89 -10.87 -9.27
N ARG A 281 -32.34 -10.73 -10.48
CA ARG A 281 -32.99 -11.27 -11.69
C ARG A 281 -33.02 -12.79 -11.62
N LEU A 282 -34.20 -13.35 -11.79
CA LEU A 282 -34.38 -14.80 -11.95
C LEU A 282 -34.04 -15.28 -13.38
N THR A 283 -33.92 -14.37 -14.35
CA THR A 283 -33.61 -14.69 -15.75
C THR A 283 -32.55 -13.74 -16.33
N SER A 284 -31.58 -14.27 -17.05
CA SER A 284 -30.44 -13.55 -17.65
C SER A 284 -30.73 -12.94 -19.03
N LEU A 285 -32.00 -12.85 -19.43
CA LEU A 285 -32.38 -12.38 -20.76
C LEU A 285 -32.28 -10.84 -20.83
N GLY A 286 -31.12 -10.35 -21.30
CA GLY A 286 -30.73 -8.93 -21.33
C GLY A 286 -31.53 -8.02 -22.27
N PHE A 287 -32.47 -8.55 -23.05
CA PHE A 287 -33.29 -7.77 -23.99
C PHE A 287 -34.64 -7.33 -23.42
N LEU A 288 -35.05 -7.81 -22.25
CA LEU A 288 -36.30 -7.37 -21.61
C LEU A 288 -36.08 -6.12 -20.75
N PRO A 289 -36.98 -5.12 -20.83
CA PRO A 289 -36.94 -3.96 -19.96
C PRO A 289 -37.01 -4.40 -18.49
N ASP A 290 -36.25 -3.74 -17.62
CA ASP A 290 -36.23 -4.08 -16.19
C ASP A 290 -37.54 -3.63 -15.51
N LEU A 291 -38.40 -4.59 -15.18
CA LEU A 291 -39.71 -4.35 -14.56
C LEU A 291 -39.69 -4.55 -13.04
N ARG A 292 -38.50 -4.57 -12.43
CA ARG A 292 -38.39 -4.76 -10.98
C ARG A 292 -38.56 -3.44 -10.26
N THR A 293 -39.43 -3.44 -9.27
CA THR A 293 -39.47 -2.39 -8.25
C THR A 293 -38.14 -2.37 -7.50
N GLY A 294 -37.60 -1.18 -7.28
CA GLY A 294 -36.40 -0.98 -6.49
C GLY A 294 -36.67 -0.08 -5.30
N VAL A 295 -35.79 -0.14 -4.31
CA VAL A 295 -35.65 0.91 -3.30
C VAL A 295 -34.43 1.72 -3.70
N ARG A 296 -34.57 3.04 -3.75
CA ARG A 296 -33.45 3.97 -3.80
C ARG A 296 -33.31 4.63 -2.44
N ALA A 297 -32.09 4.73 -1.97
CA ALA A 297 -31.74 5.45 -0.76
C ALA A 297 -30.51 6.31 -1.01
N SER A 298 -30.42 7.46 -0.37
CA SER A 298 -29.19 8.24 -0.31
C SER A 298 -28.74 8.32 1.14
N VAL A 299 -27.46 8.04 1.36
CA VAL A 299 -26.84 8.00 2.69
C VAL A 299 -25.68 8.97 2.73
N ALA A 300 -25.72 9.91 3.66
CA ALA A 300 -24.56 10.74 3.96
C ALA A 300 -23.66 10.02 4.95
N ALA A 301 -22.40 9.84 4.56
CA ALA A 301 -21.35 9.34 5.45
C ALA A 301 -20.59 10.52 6.06
N ARG A 302 -20.36 10.49 7.37
CA ARG A 302 -19.56 11.48 8.09
C ARG A 302 -18.64 10.78 9.07
N LEU A 303 -17.42 11.27 9.17
CA LEU A 303 -16.51 10.87 10.23
C LEU A 303 -16.71 11.81 11.43
N LEU A 304 -16.99 11.25 12.59
CA LEU A 304 -17.12 11.93 13.87
C LEU A 304 -16.14 11.29 14.85
N ASP A 305 -15.06 11.99 15.19
CA ASP A 305 -14.01 11.57 16.14
C ASP A 305 -13.59 10.08 16.04
N ASP A 306 -14.34 9.17 16.66
CA ASP A 306 -14.08 7.73 16.79
C ASP A 306 -14.99 6.84 15.92
N ARG A 307 -15.92 7.40 15.16
CA ARG A 307 -16.94 6.65 14.41
C ARG A 307 -17.24 7.23 13.03
N ILE A 308 -17.59 6.35 12.10
CA ILE A 308 -18.20 6.70 10.82
C ILE A 308 -19.71 6.59 11.01
N GLU A 309 -20.41 7.72 10.92
CA GLU A 309 -21.86 7.80 10.97
C GLU A 309 -22.44 7.77 9.55
N LEU A 310 -23.39 6.87 9.33
CA LEU A 310 -24.18 6.76 8.12
C LEU A 310 -25.60 7.24 8.42
N SER A 311 -26.01 8.33 7.78
CA SER A 311 -27.33 8.96 7.98
C SER A 311 -28.15 8.95 6.68
N PRO A 312 -29.37 8.39 6.68
CA PRO A 312 -30.24 8.42 5.51
C PRO A 312 -30.70 9.86 5.23
N ARG A 313 -30.59 10.29 3.97
CA ARG A 313 -31.11 11.58 3.50
C ARG A 313 -32.48 11.44 2.84
N GLU A 314 -32.61 10.43 2.01
CA GLU A 314 -33.85 10.14 1.31
C GLU A 314 -33.92 8.65 1.03
N ALA A 315 -35.13 8.10 1.08
CA ALA A 315 -35.38 6.72 0.69
C ALA A 315 -36.76 6.63 0.04
N TRP A 316 -36.83 6.15 -1.20
CA TRP A 316 -38.09 6.02 -1.94
C TRP A 316 -38.13 4.75 -2.77
N VAL A 317 -39.36 4.35 -3.11
CA VAL A 317 -39.59 3.20 -3.97
C VAL A 317 -39.55 3.64 -5.43
N GLU A 318 -38.65 3.06 -6.20
CA GLU A 318 -38.58 3.24 -7.64
C GLU A 318 -39.53 2.23 -8.31
N LEU A 319 -40.59 2.76 -8.94
CA LEU A 319 -41.56 1.95 -9.67
C LEU A 319 -41.21 1.95 -11.17
N PRO A 320 -41.15 0.78 -11.82
CA PRO A 320 -40.89 0.68 -13.25
C PRO A 320 -42.13 1.05 -14.07
N LEU A 321 -41.91 1.56 -15.29
CA LEU A 321 -42.94 1.90 -16.28
C LEU A 321 -44.03 2.91 -15.86
N VAL A 322 -43.88 3.60 -14.71
CA VAL A 322 -44.75 4.72 -14.35
C VAL A 322 -44.22 6.05 -14.88
N PRO A 323 -45.10 7.03 -15.17
CA PRO A 323 -44.69 8.36 -15.56
C PRO A 323 -43.73 9.01 -14.56
N SER A 324 -42.75 9.77 -15.06
CA SER A 324 -41.69 10.38 -14.25
C SER A 324 -42.18 11.25 -13.09
N PHE A 325 -43.36 11.85 -13.20
CA PHE A 325 -43.95 12.64 -12.11
C PHE A 325 -44.33 11.79 -10.88
N VAL A 326 -44.70 10.52 -11.06
CA VAL A 326 -45.04 9.61 -9.95
C VAL A 326 -43.78 9.27 -9.15
N ASN A 327 -42.68 8.96 -9.84
CA ASN A 327 -41.40 8.73 -9.18
C ASN A 327 -40.86 10.00 -8.52
N ARG A 328 -41.04 11.19 -9.12
CA ARG A 328 -40.68 12.48 -8.48
C ARG A 328 -41.49 12.75 -7.22
N PHE A 329 -42.79 12.43 -7.24
CA PHE A 329 -43.64 12.56 -6.06
C PHE A 329 -43.25 11.57 -4.97
N ASN A 330 -42.95 10.32 -5.33
CA ASN A 330 -42.49 9.31 -4.39
C ASN A 330 -41.13 9.68 -3.78
N GLN A 331 -40.22 10.24 -4.57
CA GLN A 331 -38.96 10.81 -4.07
C GLN A 331 -39.21 11.96 -3.09
N ALA A 332 -40.13 12.88 -3.41
CA ALA A 332 -40.48 13.99 -2.51
C ALA A 332 -41.11 13.53 -1.18
N LEU A 333 -41.79 12.39 -1.15
CA LEU A 333 -42.24 11.76 0.10
C LEU A 333 -41.08 11.02 0.80
N GLY A 334 -40.22 10.37 0.02
CA GLY A 334 -39.06 9.64 0.52
C GLY A 334 -37.99 10.50 1.16
N SER A 335 -37.93 11.80 0.85
CA SER A 335 -37.07 12.74 1.57
C SER A 335 -37.48 12.93 3.03
N LEU A 336 -38.69 12.53 3.43
CA LEU A 336 -39.08 12.45 4.84
C LEU A 336 -38.32 11.35 5.60
N ALA A 337 -37.64 10.43 4.91
CA ALA A 337 -36.73 9.47 5.55
C ALA A 337 -35.53 10.15 6.23
N SER A 338 -35.17 11.38 5.85
CA SER A 338 -34.23 12.22 6.63
C SER A 338 -34.71 12.55 8.04
N LEU A 339 -36.03 12.45 8.29
CA LEU A 339 -36.65 12.69 9.60
C LEU A 339 -36.71 11.41 10.45
N THR A 340 -36.43 10.23 9.87
CA THR A 340 -36.32 8.98 10.63
C THR A 340 -34.94 8.87 11.28
N PRO A 341 -34.85 8.60 12.59
CA PRO A 341 -33.61 8.66 13.37
C PRO A 341 -32.69 7.43 13.17
N PHE A 342 -32.74 6.78 12.00
CA PHE A 342 -31.96 5.57 11.78
C PHE A 342 -30.51 5.93 11.43
N GLN A 343 -29.66 6.04 12.45
CA GLN A 343 -28.22 6.29 12.31
C GLN A 343 -27.47 4.98 12.56
N VAL A 344 -26.61 4.59 11.61
CA VAL A 344 -25.68 3.47 11.80
C VAL A 344 -24.29 4.05 12.08
N SER A 345 -23.65 3.58 13.15
CA SER A 345 -22.29 3.99 13.51
C SER A 345 -21.35 2.80 13.40
N LEU A 346 -20.23 3.01 12.71
CA LEU A 346 -19.13 2.04 12.58
C LEU A 346 -17.90 2.60 13.30
N PRO A 347 -17.07 1.77 13.95
CA PRO A 347 -15.83 2.26 14.55
C PRO A 347 -14.88 2.78 13.47
N ALA A 348 -14.24 3.93 13.73
CA ALA A 348 -13.23 4.51 12.85
C ALA A 348 -11.81 4.00 13.14
N LYS A 349 -11.62 3.21 14.21
CA LYS A 349 -10.35 2.62 14.62
C LYS A 349 -10.44 1.10 14.56
N VAL A 350 -9.43 0.47 13.95
CA VAL A 350 -9.31 -0.99 13.81
C VAL A 350 -7.87 -1.39 14.12
N SER A 351 -7.68 -2.52 14.79
CA SER A 351 -6.36 -3.13 14.98
C SER A 351 -6.08 -4.08 13.83
N VAL A 352 -4.99 -3.83 13.11
CA VAL A 352 -4.54 -4.64 11.98
C VAL A 352 -3.36 -5.49 12.43
N PRO A 353 -3.45 -6.84 12.37
CA PRO A 353 -2.30 -7.69 12.59
C PRO A 353 -1.34 -7.54 11.42
N ILE A 354 -0.08 -7.27 11.74
CA ILE A 354 1.00 -7.14 10.77
C ILE A 354 1.79 -8.45 10.66
N ASP A 355 2.04 -9.07 11.82
CA ASP A 355 2.64 -10.39 11.96
C ASP A 355 2.05 -11.10 13.19
N ASP A 356 2.53 -12.30 13.51
CA ASP A 356 2.02 -13.13 14.61
C ASP A 356 2.16 -12.47 16.00
N SER A 357 3.01 -11.44 16.14
CA SER A 357 3.35 -10.78 17.40
C SER A 357 2.98 -9.30 17.45
N THR A 358 2.73 -8.68 16.30
CA THR A 358 2.61 -7.24 16.14
C THR A 358 1.26 -6.85 15.56
N THR A 359 0.55 -5.98 16.29
CA THR A 359 -0.70 -5.36 15.82
C THR A 359 -0.54 -3.86 15.80
N VAL A 360 -0.87 -3.23 14.67
CA VAL A 360 -0.86 -1.78 14.54
C VAL A 360 -2.29 -1.27 14.55
N ALA A 361 -2.54 -0.24 15.34
CA ALA A 361 -3.84 0.38 15.38
C ALA A 361 -3.93 1.42 14.27
N VAL A 362 -4.93 1.27 13.41
CA VAL A 362 -5.17 2.16 12.27
C VAL A 362 -6.48 2.91 12.52
N ARG A 363 -6.45 4.23 12.35
CA ARG A 363 -7.59 5.11 12.56
C ARG A 363 -7.89 5.93 11.32
N ALA A 364 -9.14 5.91 10.88
CA ALA A 364 -9.62 6.87 9.91
C ALA A 364 -9.70 8.27 10.55
N THR A 365 -8.94 9.23 10.03
CA THR A 365 -8.89 10.62 10.48
C THR A 365 -9.68 11.55 9.56
N GLU A 366 -9.83 11.18 8.30
CA GLU A 366 -10.71 11.87 7.35
C GLU A 366 -11.41 10.88 6.42
N LEU A 367 -12.62 11.26 5.98
CA LEU A 367 -13.42 10.55 5.00
C LEU A 367 -14.04 11.55 4.03
N ALA A 368 -13.81 11.36 2.74
CA ALA A 368 -14.32 12.22 1.69
C ALA A 368 -14.99 11.40 0.58
N MET A 369 -16.20 11.78 0.22
CA MET A 369 -16.92 11.19 -0.92
C MET A 369 -16.55 11.94 -2.21
N ARG A 370 -16.35 11.20 -3.30
CA ARG A 370 -16.07 11.72 -4.63
C ARG A 370 -17.08 11.12 -5.64
N PRO A 371 -17.29 11.73 -6.80
CA PRO A 371 -18.17 11.16 -7.82
C PRO A 371 -17.78 9.73 -8.23
N ASP A 372 -16.48 9.44 -8.30
CA ASP A 372 -15.96 8.18 -8.82
C ASP A 372 -15.50 7.19 -7.72
N GLY A 373 -15.72 7.53 -6.44
CA GLY A 373 -15.27 6.71 -5.33
C GLY A 373 -15.26 7.40 -3.97
N VAL A 374 -14.53 6.79 -3.03
CA VAL A 374 -14.35 7.26 -1.65
C VAL A 374 -12.86 7.38 -1.35
N VAL A 375 -12.49 8.42 -0.61
CA VAL A 375 -11.14 8.59 -0.06
C VAL A 375 -11.22 8.56 1.45
N CYS A 376 -10.35 7.77 2.08
CA CYS A 376 -10.16 7.71 3.51
C CYS A 376 -8.70 8.01 3.83
N VAL A 377 -8.47 8.84 4.84
CA VAL A 377 -7.13 9.12 5.37
C VAL A 377 -6.98 8.34 6.66
N LEU A 378 -5.90 7.59 6.75
CA LEU A 378 -5.59 6.67 7.83
C LEU A 378 -4.33 7.15 8.55
N GLU A 379 -4.43 7.24 9.86
CA GLU A 379 -3.29 7.39 10.76
C GLU A 379 -2.98 6.02 11.36
N ALA A 380 -1.72 5.62 11.35
CA ALA A 380 -1.26 4.37 11.92
C ALA A 380 -0.38 4.68 13.15
N ASP A 381 -0.69 4.03 14.28
CA ASP A 381 0.12 4.06 15.49
C ASP A 381 1.36 3.15 15.26
N LEU A 382 2.32 3.63 14.45
CA LEU A 382 3.61 2.99 14.11
C LEU A 382 4.71 3.40 15.09
#